data_AF-A0AAW1RMI3-F1
#
_entry.id   AF-A0AAW1RMI3-F1
#
_cell.length_a   1.000
_cell.length_b   1.000
_cell.length_c   1.000
_cell.angle_alpha   90.00
_cell.angle_beta   90.00
_cell.angle_gamma   90.00
#
_symmetry.space_group_name_H-M   'P 1'
#
loop_
_entity.id
_entity.type
_entity.pdbx_description
1 polymer ?
#
loop_
_entity_poly.entity_id
_entity_poly.type
_entity_poly.pdbx_seq_one_letter_code
_entity_poly.pdbx_strand_id
1 'polypeptide(L)' 'MALMWRYADVTGNPRWKGMTWGMVPLLGGAFAACTYHFFYNSPDVEFLVPLQAFLTFAGNCTLAIAAYRIYAAAEKTVDP' A
#
# COMPACT_ATOMS: atom_id res chain seq x y z
N MET A 1 1.91 1.63 -8.99
CA MET A 1 2.91 1.99 -7.94
C MET A 1 4.04 2.87 -8.46
N ALA A 2 4.61 2.63 -9.66
CA ALA A 2 5.73 3.42 -10.21
C ALA A 2 5.51 4.95 -10.30
N LEU A 3 4.26 5.41 -10.42
CA LEU A 3 3.93 6.84 -10.48
C LEU A 3 4.38 7.60 -9.22
N MET A 4 4.08 7.06 -8.03
CA MET A 4 4.45 7.70 -6.76
C MET A 4 5.97 7.81 -6.61
N TRP A 5 6.70 6.79 -7.08
CA TRP A 5 8.15 6.80 -7.08
C TRP A 5 8.73 7.86 -8.03
N ARG A 6 8.22 7.93 -9.27
CA ARG A 6 8.63 8.97 -10.23
C ARG A 6 8.30 10.37 -9.72
N TYR A 7 7.15 10.54 -9.08
CA TYR A 7 6.77 11.80 -8.45
C TYR A 7 7.77 12.21 -7.35
N ALA A 8 8.23 11.25 -6.54
CA ALA A 8 9.28 11.49 -5.55
C ALA A 8 10.59 12.01 -6.18
N ASP A 9 11.00 11.43 -7.31
CA ASP A 9 12.22 11.81 -8.00
C ASP A 9 12.09 13.20 -8.65
N VAL A 10 10.96 13.50 -9.30
CA VAL A 10 10.71 14.79 -9.95
C VAL A 10 10.57 15.94 -8.94
N THR A 11 9.93 15.69 -7.79
CA THR A 11 9.73 16.71 -6.75
C THR A 11 10.91 16.83 -5.78
N GLY A 12 11.90 15.94 -5.86
CA GLY A 12 12.99 15.85 -4.89
C GLY A 12 12.53 15.47 -3.47
N ASN A 13 11.30 14.98 -3.30
CA ASN A 13 10.75 14.60 -2.00
C ASN A 13 10.67 13.07 -1.86
N PRO A 14 11.67 12.42 -1.24
CA PRO A 14 11.73 10.96 -1.15
C PRO A 14 10.61 10.35 -0.29
N ARG A 15 9.87 11.15 0.49
CA ARG A 15 8.76 10.65 1.33
C ARG A 15 7.65 10.00 0.50
N TRP A 16 7.45 10.44 -0.75
CA TRP A 16 6.52 9.84 -1.70
C TRP A 16 6.88 8.40 -2.11
N LYS A 17 8.15 7.99 -1.98
CA LYS A 17 8.53 6.57 -2.16
C LYS A 17 7.90 5.68 -1.10
N GLY A 18 7.64 6.22 0.10
CA GLY A 18 6.90 5.53 1.16
C GLY A 18 5.49 5.09 0.74
N MET A 19 4.79 5.90 -0.07
CA MET A 19 3.47 5.51 -0.63
C MET A 19 3.60 4.30 -1.57
N THR A 20 4.69 4.21 -2.34
CA THR A 20 4.91 3.04 -3.22
C THR A 20 5.00 1.76 -2.40
N TRP A 21 5.79 1.79 -1.32
CA TRP A 21 5.93 0.64 -0.42
C TRP A 21 4.62 0.29 0.31
N GLY A 22 3.84 1.29 0.73
CA GLY A 22 2.53 1.06 1.36
C GLY A 22 1.48 0.44 0.43
N MET A 23 1.64 0.54 -0.88
CA MET A 23 0.75 -0.11 -1.86
C MET A 23 1.06 -1.60 -2.07
N VAL A 24 2.25 -2.09 -1.67
CA VAL A 24 2.66 -3.48 -1.91
C VAL A 24 1.75 -4.49 -1.20
N PRO A 25 1.38 -4.31 0.09
CA PRO A 25 0.45 -5.23 0.75
C PRO A 25 -0.92 -5.28 0.06
N LEU A 26 -1.44 -4.15 -0.42
CA LEU A 26 -2.73 -4.11 -1.14
C LEU A 26 -2.68 -4.95 -2.42
N LEU A 27 -1.57 -4.87 -3.17
CA LEU A 27 -1.36 -5.72 -4.34
C LEU A 27 -1.28 -7.20 -3.95
N GLY A 28 -0.57 -7.52 -2.85
CA GLY A 28 -0.54 -8.87 -2.31
C GLY A 28 -1.94 -9.41 -1.96
N GLY A 29 -2.79 -8.57 -1.36
CA GLY A 29 -4.18 -8.91 -1.05
C GLY A 29 -4.99 -9.21 -2.32
N ALA A 30 -4.82 -8.40 -3.37
CA ALA A 30 -5.46 -8.66 -4.66
C ALA A 30 -5.00 -10.00 -5.27
N PHE A 31 -3.70 -10.32 -5.19
CA PHE A 31 -3.20 -11.62 -5.66
C PHE A 31 -3.73 -12.80 -4.84
N ALA A 32 -3.86 -12.66 -3.52
CA ALA A 32 -4.47 -13.69 -2.67
C ALA A 32 -5.93 -13.96 -3.11
N ALA A 33 -6.72 -12.90 -3.34
CA ALA A 33 -8.07 -13.00 -3.87
C ALA A 33 -8.11 -13.69 -5.25
N CYS A 34 -7.28 -13.24 -6.21
CA CYS A 34 -7.20 -13.83 -7.54
C CYS A 34 -6.80 -15.31 -7.50
N THR A 35 -5.88 -15.68 -6.61
CA THR A 35 -5.45 -17.08 -6.44
C THR A 35 -6.59 -17.94 -5.89
N TYR A 36 -7.32 -17.45 -4.90
CA TYR A 36 -8.49 -18.15 -4.35
C TYR A 36 -9.56 -18.40 -5.43
N HIS A 37 -9.83 -17.38 -6.25
CA HIS A 37 -10.78 -17.50 -7.38
C HIS A 37 -10.25 -18.41 -8.49
N PHE A 38 -8.94 -18.41 -8.77
CA PHE A 38 -8.31 -19.30 -9.75
C PHE A 38 -8.52 -20.77 -9.38
N PHE A 39 -8.52 -21.11 -8.09
CA PHE A 39 -8.84 -22.44 -7.57
C PHE A 39 -10.34 -22.64 -7.29
N TYR A 40 -11.21 -21.86 -7.93
CA TYR A 40 -12.67 -21.96 -7.81
C TYR A 40 -13.19 -21.91 -6.37
N ASN A 41 -12.52 -21.15 -5.49
CA ASN A 41 -12.88 -21.06 -4.08
C ASN A 41 -12.79 -22.40 -3.34
N SER A 42 -11.78 -23.23 -3.68
CA SER A 42 -11.53 -24.50 -3.00
C SER A 42 -11.26 -24.29 -1.50
N PRO A 43 -11.87 -25.10 -0.61
CA PRO A 43 -11.57 -25.08 0.83
C PRO A 43 -10.09 -25.28 1.16
N ASP A 44 -9.33 -25.98 0.32
CA ASP A 44 -7.89 -26.25 0.54
C ASP A 44 -7.03 -24.98 0.59
N VAL A 45 -7.50 -23.89 -0.04
CA VAL A 45 -6.82 -22.60 -0.10
C VAL A 45 -7.64 -21.47 0.54
N GLU A 46 -8.65 -21.80 1.36
CA GLU A 46 -9.51 -20.83 2.03
C GLU A 46 -8.73 -19.84 2.91
N PHE A 47 -7.57 -20.24 3.42
CA PHE A 47 -6.66 -19.37 4.19
C PHE A 47 -6.25 -18.09 3.42
N LEU A 48 -6.38 -18.07 2.10
CA LEU A 48 -6.14 -16.89 1.27
C LEU A 48 -7.13 -15.74 1.57
N VAL A 49 -8.35 -16.05 2.05
CA VAL A 49 -9.36 -15.05 2.41
C VAL A 49 -8.94 -14.21 3.63
N PRO A 50 -8.61 -14.80 4.81
CA PRO A 50 -8.09 -14.03 5.91
C PRO A 50 -6.73 -13.38 5.59
N LEU A 51 -5.89 -13.99 4.74
CA LEU A 51 -4.66 -13.37 4.26
C LEU A 51 -4.93 -12.10 3.44
N GLN A 52 -5.90 -12.14 2.51
CA GLN A 52 -6.34 -10.97 1.77
C GLN A 52 -6.82 -9.87 2.71
N ALA A 53 -7.64 -10.22 3.71
CA ALA A 53 -8.16 -9.26 4.69
C ALA A 53 -7.03 -8.60 5.49
N PHE A 54 -6.09 -9.41 5.98
CA PHE A 54 -4.91 -8.93 6.71
C PHE A 54 -4.05 -7.99 5.85
N LEU A 55 -3.75 -8.38 4.61
CA LEU A 55 -2.95 -7.57 3.69
C LEU A 55 -3.66 -6.27 3.31
N THR A 56 -4.99 -6.29 3.20
CA THR A 56 -5.81 -5.10 2.96
C THR A 56 -5.73 -4.14 4.15
N PHE A 57 -5.90 -4.66 5.37
CA PHE A 57 -5.77 -3.86 6.59
C PHE A 57 -4.37 -3.26 6.73
N ALA A 58 -3.33 -4.09 6.62
CA ALA A 58 -1.94 -3.64 6.68
C ALA A 58 -1.60 -2.62 5.58
N GLY A 59 -2.09 -2.84 4.36
CA GLY A 59 -1.94 -1.92 3.24
C GLY A 59 -2.56 -0.56 3.52
N ASN A 60 -3.79 -0.51 4.03
CA ASN A 60 -4.42 0.76 4.39
C ASN A 60 -3.69 1.47 5.54
N CYS A 61 -3.26 0.75 6.58
CA CYS A 61 -2.48 1.32 7.67
C CYS A 61 -1.15 1.92 7.18
N THR A 62 -0.41 1.19 6.34
CA THR A 62 0.88 1.65 5.80
C THR A 62 0.71 2.87 4.90
N LEU A 63 -0.35 2.91 4.08
CA LEU A 63 -0.71 4.11 3.30
C LEU A 63 -1.08 5.29 4.18
N ALA A 64 -1.88 5.09 5.24
CA ALA A 64 -2.24 6.15 6.16
C ALA A 64 -0.99 6.76 6.84
N ILE A 65 -0.07 5.91 7.28
CA ILE A 65 1.21 6.35 7.86
C ILE A 65 2.05 7.11 6.81
N ALA A 66 2.14 6.60 5.58
CA ALA A 66 2.89 7.27 4.52
C ALA A 66 2.30 8.65 4.17
N ALA A 67 0.98 8.76 4.08
CA ALA A 67 0.26 10.01 3.83
C ALA A 67 0.48 11.01 4.97
N TYR A 68 0.35 10.55 6.22
CA TYR A 68 0.60 11.39 7.41
C TYR A 68 2.04 11.94 7.41
N ARG A 69 3.04 11.12 7.06
CA ARG A 69 4.45 11.58 6.97
C ARG A 69 4.67 12.65 5.90
N ILE A 70 3.90 12.62 4.82
CA ILE A 70 3.94 13.66 3.77
C ILE A 70 3.26 14.93 4.29
N TYR A 71 2.08 14.80 4.88
CA TYR A 71 1.34 15.91 5.49
C TYR A 71 2.17 16.64 6.55
N ALA A 72 2.68 15.91 7.55
CA ALA A 72 3.46 16.49 8.65
C ALA A 72 4.78 17.13 8.16
N ALA A 73 5.31 16.70 7.01
CA ALA A 73 6.47 17.34 6.40
C ALA A 73 6.09 18.63 5.65
N ALA A 74 4.92 18.67 5.02
CA ALA A 74 4.41 19.86 4.35
C ALA A 74 4.02 20.95 5.35
N GLU A 75 3.37 20.60 6.47
CA GLU A 75 2.99 21.55 7.51
C GLU A 75 4.21 22.28 8.09
N LYS A 76 5.31 21.56 8.34
CA LYS A 76 6.58 22.13 8.83
C LYS A 76 7.26 23.10 7.85
N THR A 77 6.89 23.09 6.57
CA THR A 77 7.45 24.02 5.58
C THR A 77 6.66 25.32 5.44
N VAL A 78 5.50 25.41 6.11
CA VAL A 78 4.58 26.56 6.05
C VAL A 78 4.74 27.51 7.25
N ASP A 79 5.48 27.10 8.29
CA ASP A 79 5.83 27.96 9.43
C ASP A 79 6.99 28.91 9.05
N PRO A 80 6.82 30.26 9.12
CA PRO A 80 7.83 31.25 8.76
C PRO A 80 8.99 31.39 9.75
#